data_AF-N2AEV9-F1
#
_entry.id   AF-N2AEV9-F1
#
_cell.length_a   1.000
_cell.length_b   1.000
_cell.length_c   1.000
_cell.angle_alpha   90.00
_cell.angle_beta   90.00
_cell.angle_gamma   90.00
#
_symmetry.space_group_name_H-M   'P 1'
#
loop_
_entity.id
_entity.type
_entity.pdbx_description
1 polymer ?
#
loop_
_entity_poly.entity_id
_entity_poly.type
_entity_poly.pdbx_seq_one_letter_code
_entity_poly.pdbx_strand_id
1 'polypeptide(L)' 'MMSLFDEEQIMKSYIKSERYDVAKEKALLMLQSGKITVDEISKFFPELIESDIKEFEAEVMQLA' A
#
# COMPACT_ATOMS: atom_id res chain seq x y z
N MET A 1 7.60 -35.08 -8.59
CA MET A 1 7.82 -33.71 -9.11
C MET A 1 6.58 -32.91 -8.76
N MET A 2 6.60 -32.17 -7.66
CA MET A 2 5.58 -31.20 -7.25
C MET A 2 6.25 -30.37 -6.15
N SER A 3 6.87 -29.25 -6.53
CA SER A 3 7.12 -28.18 -5.57
C SER A 3 5.77 -27.51 -5.36
N LEU A 4 4.96 -28.11 -4.49
CA LEU A 4 3.90 -27.39 -3.81
C LEU A 4 4.61 -26.19 -3.18
N PHE A 5 4.28 -24.98 -3.64
CA PHE A 5 4.77 -23.73 -3.09
C PHE A 5 5.01 -23.87 -1.59
N ASP A 6 6.25 -23.64 -1.13
CA ASP A 6 6.60 -23.66 0.29
C ASP A 6 5.51 -22.89 1.05
N GLU A 7 4.80 -23.55 1.97
CA GLU A 7 3.70 -22.95 2.73
C GLU A 7 4.16 -21.65 3.43
N GLU A 8 5.46 -21.58 3.75
CA GLU A 8 6.14 -20.40 4.27
C GLU A 8 6.11 -19.21 3.28
N GLN A 9 6.25 -19.44 1.98
CA GLN A 9 6.19 -18.40 0.94
C GLN A 9 4.76 -17.90 0.73
N ILE A 10 3.76 -18.78 0.83
CA ILE A 10 2.34 -18.39 0.79
C ILE A 10 2.01 -17.53 2.02
N MET A 11 2.46 -17.95 3.20
CA MET A 11 2.22 -17.23 4.44
C MET A 11 2.92 -15.85 4.45
N LYS A 12 4.16 -15.76 3.94
CA LYS A 12 4.88 -14.49 3.78
C LYS A 12 4.19 -13.54 2.80
N SER A 13 3.66 -14.06 1.69
CA SER A 13 2.93 -13.23 0.72
C SER A 13 1.60 -12.73 1.28
N TYR A 14 0.90 -13.54 2.08
CA TYR A 14 -0.31 -13.11 2.79
C TYR A 14 -0.03 -12.00 3.82
N ILE A 15 1.00 -12.18 4.66
CA ILE A 15 1.41 -11.18 5.65
C ILE A 15 1.86 -9.88 4.96
N LYS A 16 2.51 -9.99 3.80
CA LYS A 16 2.92 -8.83 3.00
C LYS A 16 1.71 -8.10 2.41
N SER A 17 0.66 -8.83 2.01
CA SER A 17 -0.61 -8.25 1.55
C SER A 17 -1.31 -7.47 2.65
N GLU A 18 -1.49 -8.05 3.85
CA GLU A 18 -2.20 -7.36 4.93
C GLU A 18 -1.47 -6.08 5.38
N ARG A 19 -0.14 -6.12 5.45
CA ARG A 19 0.66 -4.94 5.79
C ARG A 19 0.58 -3.87 4.71
N TYR A 20 0.56 -4.29 3.45
CA TYR A 20 0.39 -3.41 2.31
C TYR A 20 -1.00 -2.76 2.31
N ASP A 21 -2.08 -3.52 2.54
CA ASP A 21 -3.44 -2.99 2.60
C ASP A 21 -3.61 -1.99 3.76
N VAL A 22 -3.05 -2.30 4.93
CA VAL A 22 -3.06 -1.38 6.09
C VAL A 22 -2.24 -0.12 5.82
N ALA A 23 -1.09 -0.23 5.15
CA ALA A 23 -0.31 0.93 4.73
C ALA A 23 -1.08 1.78 3.73
N LYS A 24 -1.79 1.13 2.79
CA LYS A 24 -2.61 1.74 1.75
C LYS A 24 -3.74 2.58 2.36
N GLU A 25 -4.53 1.98 3.26
CA GLU A 25 -5.60 2.69 3.97
C GLU A 25 -5.08 3.85 4.81
N LYS A 26 -3.99 3.67 5.56
CA LYS A 26 -3.41 4.73 6.40
C LYS A 26 -2.88 5.89 5.57
N ALA A 27 -2.19 5.62 4.47
CA ALA A 27 -1.70 6.65 3.56
C ALA A 27 -2.86 7.47 2.99
N LEU A 28 -3.93 6.81 2.53
CA LEU A 28 -5.13 7.47 2.01
C LEU A 28 -5.79 8.35 3.08
N LEU A 29 -6.00 7.84 4.29
CA LEU A 29 -6.57 8.58 5.42
C LEU A 29 -5.74 9.82 5.78
N MET A 30 -4.41 9.68 5.80
CA MET A 30 -3.50 10.78 6.09
C MET A 30 -3.50 11.83 4.96
N LEU A 31 -3.54 11.39 3.70
CA LEU A 31 -3.62 12.25 2.51
C LEU A 31 -4.95 13.02 2.47
N GLN A 32 -6.08 12.34 2.69
CA GLN A 32 -7.41 12.96 2.80
C GLN A 32 -7.49 13.96 3.97
N SER A 33 -6.81 13.66 5.08
CA SER A 33 -6.73 14.58 6.23
C SER A 33 -5.80 15.78 6.01
N GLY A 34 -5.08 15.84 4.88
CA GLY A 34 -4.11 16.90 4.56
C GLY A 34 -2.89 16.92 5.48
N LYS A 35 -2.64 15.84 6.23
CA LYS A 35 -1.51 15.75 7.17
C LYS A 35 -0.18 15.41 6.51
N ILE A 36 -0.24 14.77 5.33
CA ILE A 36 0.91 14.42 4.52
C ILE A 36 0.61 14.73 3.04
N THR A 37 1.66 14.91 2.26
CA THR A 37 1.61 15.03 0.81
C THR A 37 1.99 13.72 0.12
N VAL A 38 1.64 13.61 -1.15
CA VAL A 38 1.90 12.45 -2.02
C VAL A 38 3.39 12.06 -2.04
N ASP A 39 4.28 13.05 -2.03
CA ASP A 39 5.74 12.87 -1.98
C ASP A 39 6.20 12.26 -0.63
N GLU A 40 5.53 12.63 0.45
CA GLU A 40 5.80 12.12 1.80
C GLU A 40 5.28 10.70 2.00
N ILE A 41 4.30 10.23 1.22
CA ILE A 41 3.82 8.84 1.28
C ILE A 41 4.97 7.87 1.05
N SER A 42 5.84 8.14 0.07
CA SER A 42 7.03 7.31 -0.22
C SER A 42 8.01 7.22 0.96
N LYS A 43 8.05 8.25 1.82
CA LYS A 43 8.93 8.32 3.00
C LYS A 43 8.33 7.63 4.21
N PHE A 44 7.02 7.78 4.43
CA PHE A 44 6.31 7.18 5.56
C PHE A 44 5.94 5.73 5.33
N PHE A 45 5.72 5.34 4.07
CA PHE A 45 5.28 4.01 3.65
C PHE A 45 6.19 3.50 2.51
N PRO A 46 7.43 3.08 2.82
CA PRO A 46 8.36 2.57 1.80
C PRO A 46 7.91 1.25 1.17
N GLU A 47 6.86 0.63 1.72
CA GLU A 47 6.20 -0.55 1.17
C GLU A 47 5.23 -0.22 0.02
N LEU A 48 4.86 1.05 -0.15
CA LEU A 48 4.06 1.56 -1.26
C LEU A 48 4.98 2.04 -2.39
N ILE A 49 4.63 1.69 -3.62
CA ILE A 49 5.37 2.08 -4.82
C ILE A 49 4.69 3.25 -5.53
N GLU A 50 5.39 3.90 -6.47
CA GLU A 50 4.85 5.05 -7.22
C GLU A 50 3.51 4.76 -7.93
N SER A 51 3.26 3.51 -8.34
CA SER A 51 1.95 3.16 -8.92
C SER A 51 0.81 3.34 -7.92
N ASP A 52 1.04 2.95 -6.67
CA ASP A 52 0.06 3.01 -5.59
C ASP A 52 -0.20 4.46 -5.21
N ILE A 53 0.87 5.25 -5.21
CA ILE A 53 0.84 6.69 -4.96
C ILE A 53 -0.03 7.42 -6.02
N LYS A 54 0.14 7.08 -7.29
CA LYS A 54 -0.71 7.59 -8.38
C LYS A 54 -2.17 7.15 -8.25
N GLU A 55 -2.39 5.92 -7.78
CA GLU A 55 -3.74 5.41 -7.53
C GLU A 55 -4.43 6.22 -6.42
N PHE A 56 -3.72 6.56 -5.34
CA PHE A 56 -4.26 7.44 -4.28
C PHE A 56 -4.61 8.83 -4.79
N GLU A 57 -3.77 9.45 -5.62
CA GLU A 57 -4.09 10.76 -6.20
C GLU A 57 -5.38 10.70 -7.02
N ALA A 58 -5.55 9.66 -7.84
CA ALA A 58 -6.75 9.46 -8.62
C ALA A 58 -8.00 9.22 -7.75
N GLU A 59 -7.85 8.42 -6.69
CA GLU A 59 -8.92 8.08 -5.75
C GLU A 59 -9.35 9.30 -4.91
N VAL A 60 -8.39 10.11 -4.46
CA VAL A 60 -8.66 11.39 -3.76
C VAL A 60 -9.27 12.43 -4.70
N MET A 61 -8.83 12.52 -5.96
CA MET A 61 -9.44 13.42 -6.95
C MET A 61 -10.85 13.01 -7.36
N GLN A 62 -11.19 11.72 -7.37
CA GLN A 62 -12.55 11.24 -7.64
C GLN A 62 -13.53 11.46 -6.49
N LEU A 63 -13.03 11.59 -5.26
CA LEU A 63 -13.84 11.80 -4.05
C LEU A 63 -14.16 13.29 -3.78
N ALA A 64 -13.61 14.22 -4.58
CA ALA A 64 -13.82 15.67 -4.49
C ALA A 64 -14.83 16.16 -5.53
#